data_AF-A0A1J5SIN0-F1
#
_entry.id   AF-A0A1J5SIN0-F1
#
_cell.length_a   1.000
_cell.length_b   1.000
_cell.length_c   1.000
_cell.angle_alpha   90.00
_cell.angle_beta   90.00
_cell.angle_gamma   90.00
#
_symmetry.space_group_name_H-M   'P 1'
#
loop_
_entity.id
_entity.type
_entity.pdbx_description
1 polymer ?
#
loop_
_entity_poly.entity_id
_entity_poly.type
_entity_poly.pdbx_seq_one_letter_code
_entity_poly.pdbx_strand_id
1 'polypeptide(L)'
;MKIIFILFLLITIISCNNQEDIEKETTIISAGTIPETRTAVSSRPIAGLTENAGDALNKDWAFTVKVYQTAKTFQFVMKIKYQELEAVDTLKIPNIGIEPVVVLKSGKEKFSCIVGFKDKAQQFKEYKKVSVENNQLKIKVLKHYAVYTSIKK
;
A
#
# COMPACT_ATOMS: atom_id res chain seq x y z
N MET A 1 52.14 -32.33 56.29
CA MET A 1 51.39 -32.25 55.02
C MET A 1 49.92 -32.57 55.27
N LYS A 2 49.01 -31.63 54.96
CA LYS A 2 47.53 -31.69 54.82
C LYS A 2 47.00 -30.29 55.14
N ILE A 3 47.08 -29.38 54.16
CA ILE A 3 45.97 -28.92 53.30
C ILE A 3 44.93 -28.14 54.10
N ILE A 4 45.21 -26.84 54.20
CA ILE A 4 44.24 -25.75 54.24
C ILE A 4 43.81 -25.54 52.78
N PHE A 5 42.53 -25.30 52.50
CA PHE A 5 42.03 -24.18 51.69
C PHE A 5 40.51 -24.29 51.53
N ILE A 6 39.78 -23.42 52.23
CA ILE A 6 38.92 -22.37 51.67
C ILE A 6 37.58 -22.86 51.10
N LEU A 7 36.56 -22.76 51.96
CA LEU A 7 35.41 -21.87 51.78
C LEU A 7 34.90 -21.71 50.33
N PHE A 8 34.18 -22.72 49.83
CA PHE A 8 33.23 -22.55 48.73
C PHE A 8 31.83 -22.70 49.31
N LEU A 9 31.37 -21.65 49.98
CA LEU A 9 30.04 -21.56 50.57
C LEU A 9 29.21 -20.56 49.75
N LEU A 10 28.11 -21.05 49.21
CA LEU A 10 26.92 -20.33 48.75
C LEU A 10 27.12 -19.31 47.60
N ILE A 11 27.10 -19.83 46.37
CA ILE A 11 26.48 -19.11 45.25
C ILE A 11 25.51 -20.10 44.61
N THR A 12 24.21 -19.83 44.75
CA THR A 12 23.13 -20.07 43.76
C THR A 12 21.78 -20.10 44.46
N ILE A 13 21.04 -18.99 44.40
CA ILE A 13 19.61 -18.95 44.03
C ILE A 13 19.16 -17.48 43.98
N ILE A 14 19.42 -16.84 42.84
CA ILE A 14 18.56 -15.75 42.38
C ILE A 14 17.82 -16.34 41.19
N SER A 15 16.57 -16.74 41.40
CA SER A 15 15.62 -16.87 40.30
C SER A 15 14.31 -16.25 40.75
N CYS A 16 13.96 -15.18 40.05
CA CYS A 16 12.76 -14.39 40.24
C CYS A 16 11.59 -15.22 39.72
N ASN A 17 10.67 -15.63 40.59
CA ASN A 17 9.42 -16.27 40.17
C ASN A 17 8.30 -15.23 40.20
N ASN A 18 8.21 -14.43 39.13
CA ASN A 18 6.98 -13.75 38.76
C ASN A 18 6.47 -14.44 37.50
N GLN A 19 5.58 -15.38 37.72
CA GLN A 19 4.77 -15.98 36.67
C GLN A 19 3.70 -14.97 36.30
N GLU A 20 4.01 -14.11 35.33
CA GLU A 20 2.98 -13.48 34.54
C GLU A 20 2.43 -14.56 33.60
N ASP A 21 1.16 -14.93 33.81
CA ASP A 21 0.42 -15.74 32.86
C ASP A 21 0.30 -14.95 31.56
N ILE A 22 1.24 -15.19 30.64
CA ILE A 22 1.06 -14.83 29.24
C ILE A 22 0.00 -15.79 28.72
N GLU A 23 -1.24 -15.30 28.67
CA GLU A 23 -2.30 -15.86 27.85
C GLU A 23 -1.73 -15.98 26.43
N LYS A 24 -1.33 -17.21 26.06
CA LYS A 24 -1.03 -17.54 24.66
C LYS A 24 -2.35 -17.48 23.92
N GLU A 25 -2.68 -16.28 23.44
CA GLU A 25 -3.66 -16.08 22.39
C GLU A 25 -3.23 -16.98 21.24
N THR A 26 -3.92 -18.11 21.11
CA THR A 26 -3.73 -19.02 20.00
C THR A 26 -4.32 -18.31 18.80
N THR A 27 -3.51 -17.52 18.10
CA THR A 27 -3.88 -17.01 16.79
C THR A 27 -4.00 -18.22 15.87
N ILE A 28 -5.23 -18.68 15.66
CA ILE A 28 -5.56 -19.59 14.58
C ILE A 28 -5.22 -18.83 13.31
N ILE A 29 -4.04 -19.09 12.73
CA ILE A 29 -3.69 -18.64 11.39
C ILE A 29 -4.52 -19.47 10.42
N SER A 30 -5.80 -19.13 10.29
CA SER A 30 -6.55 -19.42 9.07
C SER A 30 -5.78 -18.76 7.94
N ALA A 31 -5.40 -19.52 6.90
CA ALA A 31 -4.76 -18.98 5.71
C ALA A 31 -5.57 -17.76 5.21
N GLY A 32 -5.04 -16.55 5.46
CA GLY A 32 -5.85 -15.37 5.68
C GLY A 32 -6.62 -14.92 4.45
N THR A 33 -7.95 -14.94 4.53
CA THR A 33 -8.79 -14.18 3.61
C THR A 33 -8.56 -12.70 3.90
N ILE A 34 -8.14 -11.94 2.90
CA ILE A 34 -7.90 -10.50 3.05
C ILE A 34 -9.24 -9.82 3.37
N PRO A 35 -9.33 -9.03 4.45
CA PRO A 35 -10.59 -8.43 4.84
C PRO A 35 -11.08 -7.46 3.77
N GLU A 36 -12.38 -7.44 3.49
CA GLU A 36 -12.96 -6.52 2.51
C GLU A 36 -12.88 -5.06 2.95
N THR A 37 -12.73 -4.83 4.26
CA THR A 37 -12.63 -3.51 4.87
C THR A 37 -11.36 -3.37 5.70
N ARG A 38 -10.76 -2.18 5.67
CA ARG A 38 -9.60 -1.82 6.49
C ARG A 38 -10.06 -1.36 7.87
N THR A 39 -9.32 -1.77 8.90
CA THR A 39 -9.50 -1.28 10.27
C THR A 39 -9.07 0.18 10.43
N ALA A 40 -8.08 0.63 9.65
CA ALA A 40 -7.57 1.99 9.65
C ALA A 40 -7.35 2.50 8.22
N VAL A 41 -7.62 3.79 8.00
CA VAL A 41 -7.44 4.45 6.70
C VAL A 41 -6.50 5.63 6.86
N SER A 42 -5.40 5.61 6.10
CA SER A 42 -4.46 6.74 6.09
C SER A 42 -5.01 7.92 5.29
N SER A 43 -4.83 9.14 5.81
CA SER A 43 -5.08 10.38 5.07
C SER A 43 -3.93 10.75 4.11
N ARG A 44 -2.78 10.06 4.21
CA ARG A 44 -1.63 10.28 3.33
C ARG A 44 -1.79 9.50 2.02
N PRO A 45 -1.28 10.03 0.89
CA PRO A 45 -1.29 9.28 -0.35
C PRO A 45 -0.38 8.04 -0.23
N ILE A 46 -0.87 6.89 -0.71
CA ILE A 46 -0.11 5.64 -0.75
C ILE A 46 0.73 5.49 -2.01
N ALA A 47 0.41 6.26 -3.05
CA ALA A 47 1.19 6.37 -4.27
C ALA A 47 0.93 7.74 -4.87
N GLY A 48 1.94 8.32 -5.52
CA GLY A 48 1.79 9.61 -6.15
C GLY A 48 2.89 9.90 -7.16
N LEU A 49 2.57 10.82 -8.07
CA LEU A 49 3.48 11.36 -9.05
C LEU A 49 3.24 12.86 -9.15
N THR A 50 4.32 13.62 -9.22
CA THR A 50 4.29 15.07 -9.43
C THR A 50 5.30 15.43 -10.51
N GLU A 51 4.86 16.19 -11.51
CA GLU A 51 5.68 16.74 -12.59
C GLU A 51 5.45 18.25 -12.67
N ASN A 52 6.52 19.04 -12.57
CA ASN A 52 6.40 20.50 -12.58
C ASN A 52 5.94 21.00 -13.95
N ALA A 53 5.02 21.97 -13.99
CA ALA A 53 4.46 22.48 -15.24
C ALA A 53 5.47 23.34 -16.04
N GLY A 54 6.47 23.91 -15.36
CA GLY A 54 7.51 24.75 -15.95
C GLY A 54 7.04 26.16 -16.29
N ASP A 55 6.00 26.66 -15.61
CA ASP A 55 5.43 27.98 -15.88
C ASP A 55 6.26 29.09 -15.21
N ALA A 56 6.62 30.12 -15.99
CA ALA A 56 7.47 31.22 -15.53
C ALA A 56 6.76 32.15 -14.52
N LEU A 57 5.44 32.26 -14.62
CA LEU A 57 4.61 33.11 -13.76
C LEU A 57 4.06 32.33 -12.56
N ASN A 58 3.78 31.04 -12.73
CA ASN A 58 3.20 30.18 -11.69
C ASN A 58 4.11 28.99 -11.38
N LYS A 59 5.15 29.23 -10.57
CA LYS A 59 6.19 28.22 -10.24
C LYS A 59 5.65 27.00 -9.49
N ASP A 60 4.51 27.15 -8.81
CA ASP A 60 3.88 26.10 -8.02
C ASP A 60 2.95 25.18 -8.83
N TRP A 61 2.69 25.51 -10.10
CA TRP A 61 1.87 24.66 -10.96
C TRP A 61 2.59 23.35 -11.27
N ALA A 62 1.87 22.26 -11.03
CA ALA A 62 2.35 20.92 -11.30
C ALA A 62 1.21 20.02 -11.77
N PHE A 63 1.53 19.07 -12.63
CA PHE A 63 0.72 17.89 -12.85
C PHE A 63 0.94 16.94 -11.67
N THR A 64 -0.12 16.70 -10.88
CA THR A 64 -0.07 15.85 -9.69
C THR A 64 -1.13 14.77 -9.78
N VAL A 65 -0.75 13.53 -9.52
CA VAL A 65 -1.68 12.42 -9.33
C VAL A 65 -1.36 11.77 -7.99
N LYS A 66 -2.35 11.68 -7.10
CA LYS A 66 -2.20 11.10 -5.76
C LYS A 66 -3.30 10.07 -5.52
N VAL A 67 -2.93 8.89 -5.02
CA VAL A 67 -3.87 7.82 -4.70
C VAL A 67 -3.94 7.60 -3.19
N TYR A 68 -5.15 7.49 -2.67
CA TYR A 68 -5.47 7.35 -1.26
C TYR A 68 -6.24 6.06 -1.02
N GLN A 69 -6.00 5.46 0.15
CA GLN A 69 -6.79 4.34 0.63
C GLN A 69 -8.22 4.79 0.95
N THR A 70 -9.14 3.83 0.91
CA THR A 70 -10.48 3.98 1.47
C THR A 70 -10.71 2.91 2.53
N ALA A 71 -11.86 2.99 3.23
CA ALA A 71 -12.28 1.94 4.15
C ALA A 71 -12.46 0.57 3.46
N LYS A 72 -12.72 0.53 2.14
CA LYS A 72 -12.79 -0.72 1.37
C LYS A 72 -11.40 -1.12 0.88
N THR A 73 -10.93 -2.30 1.24
CA THR A 73 -9.56 -2.79 0.94
C THR A 73 -9.24 -2.72 -0.56
N PHE A 74 -10.21 -3.06 -1.38
CA PHE A 74 -10.05 -3.16 -2.83
C PHE A 74 -10.45 -1.89 -3.61
N GLN A 75 -10.76 -0.79 -2.90
CA GLN A 75 -11.15 0.48 -3.49
C GLN A 75 -10.21 1.62 -3.02
N PHE A 76 -9.83 2.46 -3.97
CA PHE A 76 -8.95 3.61 -3.77
C PHE A 76 -9.53 4.85 -4.44
N VAL A 77 -9.16 6.02 -3.93
CA VAL A 77 -9.52 7.31 -4.53
C VAL A 77 -8.26 7.94 -5.11
N MET A 78 -8.33 8.29 -6.38
CA MET A 78 -7.31 9.04 -7.09
C MET A 78 -7.74 10.49 -7.20
N LYS A 79 -6.86 11.40 -6.77
CA LYS A 79 -7.02 12.86 -6.94
C LYS A 79 -5.97 13.35 -7.91
N ILE A 80 -6.41 14.11 -8.90
CA ILE A 80 -5.59 14.61 -10.00
C ILE A 80 -5.69 16.14 -9.99
N LYS A 81 -4.56 16.80 -10.21
CA LYS A 81 -4.48 18.24 -10.35
C LYS A 81 -3.54 18.62 -11.49
N TYR A 82 -3.93 19.62 -12.27
CA TYR A 82 -3.08 20.26 -13.27
C TYR A 82 -3.48 21.73 -13.37
N GLN A 83 -2.58 22.64 -13.00
CA GLN A 83 -2.90 24.06 -12.84
C GLN A 83 -4.11 24.22 -11.89
N GLU A 84 -5.18 24.86 -12.35
CA GLU A 84 -6.44 25.02 -11.61
C GLU A 84 -7.43 23.88 -11.83
N LEU A 85 -7.14 22.95 -12.75
CA LEU A 85 -8.00 21.81 -13.02
C LEU A 85 -7.81 20.72 -11.97
N GLU A 86 -8.91 20.24 -11.41
CA GLU A 86 -8.94 19.14 -10.46
C GLU A 86 -9.93 18.07 -10.91
N ALA A 87 -9.56 16.80 -10.73
CA ALA A 87 -10.41 15.67 -11.00
C ALA A 87 -10.26 14.60 -9.92
N VAL A 88 -11.34 13.85 -9.68
CA VAL A 88 -11.37 12.73 -8.74
C VAL A 88 -11.92 11.51 -9.47
N ASP A 89 -11.28 10.36 -9.26
CA ASP A 89 -11.70 9.08 -9.82
C ASP A 89 -11.45 7.95 -8.82
N THR A 90 -12.12 6.81 -9.03
CA THR A 90 -12.01 5.63 -8.18
C THR A 90 -11.27 4.51 -8.90
N LEU A 91 -10.35 3.87 -8.18
CA LEU A 91 -9.71 2.63 -8.62
C LEU A 91 -10.35 1.46 -7.85
N LYS A 92 -10.78 0.44 -8.58
CA LYS A 92 -11.28 -0.82 -8.03
C LYS A 92 -10.35 -1.93 -8.51
N ILE A 93 -9.64 -2.55 -7.58
CA ILE A 93 -8.71 -3.64 -7.88
C ILE A 93 -9.40 -4.93 -7.44
N PRO A 94 -9.56 -5.95 -8.29
CA PRO A 94 -10.21 -7.17 -7.86
C PRO A 94 -9.42 -7.86 -6.74
N ASN A 95 -10.12 -8.57 -5.86
CA ASN A 95 -9.48 -9.38 -4.84
C ASN A 95 -8.75 -10.56 -5.49
N ILE A 96 -7.47 -10.37 -5.75
CA ILE A 96 -6.58 -11.40 -6.29
C ILE A 96 -5.88 -12.18 -5.18
N GLY A 97 -6.38 -12.16 -3.93
CA GLY A 97 -5.78 -12.91 -2.82
C GLY A 97 -4.43 -12.38 -2.31
N ILE A 98 -4.08 -11.13 -2.63
CA ILE A 98 -2.96 -10.38 -2.03
C ILE A 98 -3.41 -8.95 -1.70
N GLU A 99 -2.75 -8.31 -0.74
CA GLU A 99 -3.01 -6.91 -0.39
C GLU A 99 -2.78 -6.05 -1.65
N PRO A 100 -3.75 -5.22 -2.06
CA PRO A 100 -3.62 -4.44 -3.28
C PRO A 100 -2.54 -3.36 -3.15
N VAL A 101 -1.50 -3.44 -3.99
CA VAL A 101 -0.42 -2.45 -4.09
C VAL A 101 -0.61 -1.60 -5.33
N VAL A 102 -1.04 -0.35 -5.16
CA VAL A 102 -1.18 0.63 -6.26
C VAL A 102 0.19 1.19 -6.64
N VAL A 103 0.44 1.33 -7.93
CA VAL A 103 1.69 1.87 -8.47
C VAL A 103 1.38 2.88 -9.58
N LEU A 104 2.13 3.97 -9.62
CA LEU A 104 2.11 4.96 -10.70
C LEU A 104 3.43 4.89 -11.47
N LYS A 105 3.37 4.98 -12.79
CA LYS A 105 4.53 5.13 -13.68
C LYS A 105 4.32 6.33 -14.59
N SER A 106 5.36 7.12 -14.84
CA SER A 106 5.31 8.19 -15.84
C SER A 106 4.91 7.62 -17.21
N GLY A 107 4.05 8.33 -17.93
CA GLY A 107 3.72 8.01 -19.30
C GLY A 107 4.82 8.49 -20.25
N LYS A 108 4.60 8.26 -21.55
CA LYS A 108 5.56 8.70 -22.59
C LYS A 108 5.41 10.17 -22.90
N GLU A 109 4.20 10.70 -22.74
CA GLU A 109 3.88 12.09 -23.00
C GLU A 109 4.08 12.96 -21.76
N LYS A 110 4.34 14.25 -21.96
CA LYS A 110 4.40 15.23 -20.88
C LYS A 110 3.08 15.26 -20.10
N PHE A 111 3.16 15.40 -18.78
CA PHE A 111 1.98 15.43 -17.90
C PHE A 111 1.07 14.20 -18.11
N SER A 112 1.68 13.03 -18.15
CA SER A 112 0.95 11.78 -18.24
C SER A 112 1.51 10.72 -17.29
N CYS A 113 0.63 9.86 -16.79
CA CYS A 113 1.03 8.69 -16.02
C CYS A 113 0.08 7.52 -16.25
N ILE A 114 0.61 6.32 -16.04
CA ILE A 114 -0.16 5.08 -16.00
C ILE A 114 -0.29 4.68 -14.54
N VAL A 115 -1.54 4.55 -14.10
CA VAL A 115 -1.92 4.04 -12.79
C VAL A 115 -2.26 2.57 -12.95
N GLY A 116 -1.70 1.75 -12.06
CA GLY A 116 -1.89 0.30 -12.08
C GLY A 116 -1.68 -0.30 -10.70
N PHE A 117 -1.52 -1.61 -10.67
CA PHE A 117 -1.29 -2.35 -9.44
C PHE A 117 -0.34 -3.52 -9.65
N LYS A 118 0.20 -4.08 -8.57
CA LYS A 118 1.01 -5.30 -8.63
C LYS A 118 0.12 -6.55 -8.53
N ASP A 119 0.39 -7.54 -9.38
CA ASP A 119 -0.22 -8.87 -9.24
C ASP A 119 0.53 -9.74 -8.21
N LYS A 120 0.09 -11.01 -8.06
CA LYS A 120 0.74 -11.99 -7.18
C LYS A 120 2.23 -12.18 -7.46
N ALA A 121 2.64 -12.04 -8.73
CA ALA A 121 4.02 -12.17 -9.17
C ALA A 121 4.79 -10.83 -9.11
N GLN A 122 4.25 -9.82 -8.41
CA GLN A 122 4.79 -8.46 -8.30
C GLN A 122 4.93 -7.73 -9.65
N GLN A 123 4.26 -8.22 -10.69
CA GLN A 123 4.27 -7.59 -12.01
C GLN A 123 3.29 -6.43 -12.06
N PHE A 124 3.73 -5.33 -12.68
CA PHE A 124 2.88 -4.17 -12.88
C PHE A 124 1.78 -4.47 -13.91
N LYS A 125 0.54 -4.27 -13.50
CA LYS A 125 -0.66 -4.37 -14.33
C LYS A 125 -1.24 -2.97 -14.53
N GLU A 126 -1.12 -2.48 -15.76
CA GLU A 126 -1.65 -1.18 -16.18
C GLU A 126 -3.17 -1.16 -16.07
N TYR A 127 -3.74 -0.11 -15.47
CA TYR A 127 -5.19 -0.02 -15.32
C TYR A 127 -5.78 1.21 -16.03
N LYS A 128 -5.36 2.41 -15.64
CA LYS A 128 -5.84 3.67 -16.23
C LYS A 128 -4.66 4.54 -16.64
N LYS A 129 -4.83 5.32 -17.70
CA LYS A 129 -3.95 6.43 -18.07
C LYS A 129 -4.59 7.73 -17.60
N VAL A 130 -3.80 8.57 -16.96
CA VAL A 130 -4.13 9.96 -16.67
C VAL A 130 -3.22 10.82 -17.54
N SER A 131 -3.79 11.75 -18.29
CA SER A 131 -3.04 12.65 -19.18
C SER A 131 -3.64 14.04 -19.19
N VAL A 132 -2.81 15.02 -19.55
CA VAL A 132 -3.27 16.32 -20.02
C VAL A 132 -3.24 16.32 -21.54
N GLU A 133 -4.37 16.56 -22.17
CA GLU A 133 -4.49 16.66 -23.64
C GLU A 133 -5.32 17.88 -23.98
N ASN A 134 -4.80 18.77 -24.82
CA ASN A 134 -5.46 20.04 -25.18
C ASN A 134 -5.88 20.86 -23.95
N ASN A 135 -4.99 20.98 -22.96
CA ASN A 135 -5.22 21.64 -21.66
C ASN A 135 -6.42 21.09 -20.87
N GLN A 136 -6.80 19.83 -21.08
CA GLN A 136 -7.85 19.16 -20.32
C GLN A 136 -7.30 17.90 -19.65
N LEU A 137 -7.76 17.66 -18.42
CA LEU A 137 -7.52 16.40 -17.74
C LEU A 137 -8.33 15.28 -18.40
N LYS A 138 -7.65 14.22 -18.80
CA LYS A 138 -8.27 13.01 -19.32
C LYS A 138 -7.88 11.79 -18.49
N ILE A 139 -8.87 10.95 -18.25
CA ILE A 139 -8.71 9.66 -17.58
C ILE A 139 -9.24 8.59 -18.52
N LYS A 140 -8.37 7.71 -18.99
CA LYS A 140 -8.71 6.63 -19.90
C LYS A 140 -8.48 5.29 -19.23
N VAL A 141 -9.48 4.41 -19.23
CA VAL A 141 -9.28 3.02 -18.82
C VAL A 141 -8.49 2.30 -19.92
N LEU A 142 -7.37 1.68 -19.57
CA LEU A 142 -6.52 0.93 -20.49
C LEU A 142 -6.92 -0.55 -20.53
N LYS A 143 -7.19 -1.13 -19.35
CA LYS A 143 -7.50 -2.55 -19.17
C LYS A 143 -8.54 -2.72 -18.08
N HIS A 144 -9.34 -3.78 -18.17
CA HIS A 144 -10.26 -4.21 -17.11
C HIS A 144 -9.78 -5.52 -16.51
N TYR A 145 -9.94 -5.68 -15.20
CA TYR A 145 -9.53 -6.87 -14.47
C TYR A 145 -10.70 -7.44 -13.68
N ALA A 146 -10.86 -8.75 -13.77
CA ALA A 146 -11.86 -9.52 -13.04
C ALA A 146 -11.23 -10.84 -12.57
N VAL A 147 -11.78 -11.40 -11.50
CA VAL A 147 -11.40 -12.73 -10.98
C VAL A 147 -12.57 -13.66 -11.23
N TYR A 148 -12.28 -14.84 -11.78
CA TYR A 148 -13.27 -15.88 -12.04
C TYR A 148 -12.97 -17.08 -11.14
N THR A 149 -14.00 -17.60 -10.48
CA THR A 149 -13.91 -18.82 -9.69
C THR A 149 -14.42 -19.98 -10.53
N SER A 150 -13.52 -20.86 -10.96
CA SER A 150 -13.90 -22.11 -11.61
C SER A 150 -14.15 -23.18 -10.56
N ILE A 151 -15.39 -23.62 -10.42
CA ILE A 151 -15.72 -24.80 -9.63
C ILE A 151 -15.32 -26.01 -10.49
N LYS A 152 -14.24 -26.71 -10.13
CA LYS A 152 -13.95 -28.01 -10.73
C LYS A 152 -15.00 -28.99 -10.21
N LYS A 153 -15.81 -29.53 -11.12
CA LYS A 153 -16.75 -30.62 -10.86
C LYS A 153 -16.03 -31.96 -10.85
#